data_AF-A6K634-F1
#
_entry.id   AF-A6K634-F1
#
_cell.length_a   1.000
_cell.length_b   1.000
_cell.length_c   1.000
_cell.angle_alpha   90.00
_cell.angle_beta   90.00
_cell.angle_gamma   90.00
#
_symmetry.space_group_name_H-M   'P 1'
#
loop_
_entity.id
_entity.type
_entity.pdbx_description
1 polymer ?
#
loop_
_entity_poly.entity_id
_entity_poly.type
_entity_poly.pdbx_seq_one_letter_code
_entity_poly.pdbx_strand_id
1 'polypeptide(L)'
;MAQSVYTRKSDGAHIINLRRTWETLLFPACPIAALENLADVSVISFRNTGQRAMLKFAAATGVTPITGCFTPGIVTSQIQAASREPQLLVVTDPRG
;
A
#
# COMPACT_ATOMS: atom_id res chain seq x y z
N MET A 1 0.02 -10.83 12.14
CA MET A 1 1.03 -11.61 11.38
C MET A 1 1.02 -13.09 11.72
N ALA A 2 1.00 -13.49 13.00
CA ALA A 2 0.99 -14.91 13.39
C ALA A 2 -0.14 -15.74 12.74
N GLN A 3 -1.31 -15.12 12.55
CA GLN A 3 -2.47 -15.78 11.96
C GLN A 3 -2.33 -16.06 10.44
N SER A 4 -1.37 -15.44 9.75
CA SER A 4 -1.07 -15.66 8.32
C SER A 4 0.02 -16.71 8.09
N VAL A 5 0.60 -17.25 9.16
CA VAL A 5 1.62 -18.31 9.10
C VAL A 5 0.92 -19.66 9.04
N TYR A 6 1.33 -20.50 8.08
CA TYR A 6 0.88 -21.88 7.97
C TYR A 6 1.74 -22.82 8.81
N THR A 7 3.05 -22.82 8.57
CA THR A 7 4.01 -23.66 9.29
C THR A 7 5.38 -23.01 9.31
N ARG A 8 6.30 -23.55 10.10
CA ARG A 8 7.70 -23.12 10.16
C ARG A 8 8.59 -24.24 9.64
N LYS A 9 9.52 -23.89 8.76
CA LYS A 9 10.56 -24.80 8.29
C LYS A 9 11.64 -25.01 9.36
N SER A 10 12.42 -26.08 9.22
CA SER A 10 13.57 -26.37 10.09
C SER A 10 14.66 -25.29 10.03
N ASP A 11 14.75 -24.56 8.92
CA ASP A 11 15.63 -23.40 8.71
C ASP A 11 15.18 -22.14 9.49
N GLY A 12 14.03 -22.20 10.17
CA GLY A 12 13.46 -21.11 10.94
C GLY A 12 12.56 -20.15 10.15
N ALA A 13 12.44 -20.32 8.82
CA ALA A 13 11.58 -19.50 7.96
C ALA A 13 10.09 -19.87 8.15
N HIS A 14 9.24 -18.85 8.11
CA HIS A 14 7.79 -19.01 8.23
C HIS A 14 7.18 -19.17 6.82
N ILE A 15 6.45 -20.25 6.60
CA ILE A 15 5.65 -20.46 5.40
C ILE A 15 4.32 -19.75 5.59
N ILE A 16 3.96 -18.89 4.63
CA ILE A 16 2.72 -18.10 4.66
C ILE A 16 1.57 -18.94 4.08
N ASN A 17 0.38 -18.85 4.68
CA ASN A 17 -0.82 -19.51 4.17
C ASN A 17 -1.38 -18.76 2.96
N LEU A 18 -1.28 -19.37 1.77
CA LEU A 18 -1.73 -18.77 0.50
C LEU A 18 -3.24 -18.48 0.45
N ARG A 19 -4.09 -19.34 1.03
CA ARG A 19 -5.54 -19.11 1.06
C ARG A 19 -5.87 -17.82 1.81
N ARG A 20 -5.24 -17.65 2.98
CA ARG A 20 -5.44 -16.46 3.79
C ARG A 20 -4.83 -15.21 3.16
N THR A 21 -3.71 -15.35 2.44
CA THR A 21 -3.14 -14.26 1.65
C THR A 21 -4.10 -13.80 0.56
N TRP A 22 -4.75 -14.73 -0.14
CA TRP A 22 -5.74 -14.40 -1.17
C TRP A 22 -6.93 -13.63 -0.59
N GLU A 23 -7.49 -14.09 0.53
CA GLU A 23 -8.59 -13.40 1.22
C GLU A 23 -8.17 -11.99 1.69
N THR A 24 -6.96 -11.87 2.25
CA THR A 24 -6.42 -10.58 2.71
C THR A 24 -6.17 -9.63 1.54
N LEU A 25 -5.86 -10.15 0.35
CA LEU A 25 -5.62 -9.36 -0.86
C LEU A 25 -6.92 -8.88 -1.51
N LEU A 26 -8.00 -9.67 -1.43
CA LEU A 26 -9.31 -9.27 -1.93
C LEU A 26 -10.03 -8.28 -1.02
N PHE A 27 -9.80 -8.34 0.30
CA PHE A 27 -10.42 -7.44 1.27
C PHE A 27 -10.25 -5.94 0.93
N PRO A 28 -9.05 -5.43 0.57
CA PRO A 28 -8.86 -4.04 0.16
C PRO A 28 -9.31 -3.73 -1.27
N ALA A 29 -9.57 -4.73 -2.12
CA ALA A 29 -9.98 -4.47 -3.51
C ALA A 29 -11.39 -3.86 -3.59
N CYS A 30 -12.31 -4.32 -2.73
CA CYS A 30 -13.68 -3.81 -2.66
C CYS A 30 -13.75 -2.31 -2.28
N PRO A 31 -13.14 -1.83 -1.19
CA PRO A 31 -13.19 -0.43 -0.83
C PRO A 31 -12.53 0.47 -1.89
N ILE A 32 -11.42 0.04 -2.51
CA ILE A 32 -10.79 0.81 -3.61
C ILE A 32 -11.75 0.96 -4.79
N ALA A 33 -12.47 -0.10 -5.16
CA ALA A 33 -13.43 -0.06 -6.27
C ALA A 33 -14.74 0.69 -5.93
N ALA A 34 -15.08 0.83 -4.65
CA ALA A 34 -16.29 1.51 -4.20
C ALA A 34 -16.13 3.03 -4.08
N LEU A 35 -14.90 3.55 -4.18
CA LEU A 35 -14.63 4.98 -4.15
C LEU A 35 -15.07 5.67 -5.44
N GLU A 36 -15.86 6.74 -5.32
CA GLU A 36 -16.31 7.56 -6.46
C GLU A 36 -15.15 8.32 -7.12
N ASN A 37 -14.15 8.74 -6.32
CA ASN A 37 -12.97 9.45 -6.79
C ASN A 37 -11.69 8.68 -6.44
N LEU A 38 -11.09 8.05 -7.45
CA LEU A 38 -9.84 7.29 -7.28
C LEU A 38 -8.62 8.18 -7.07
N ALA A 39 -8.70 9.47 -7.37
CA ALA A 39 -7.60 10.41 -7.12
C ALA A 39 -7.34 10.64 -5.63
N ASP A 40 -8.36 10.44 -4.78
CA ASP A 40 -8.27 10.58 -3.32
C ASP A 40 -7.62 9.35 -2.66
N VAL A 41 -7.30 8.31 -3.44
CA VAL A 41 -6.50 7.17 -3.01
C VAL A 41 -5.03 7.44 -3.35
N SER A 42 -4.17 7.33 -2.35
CA SER A 42 -2.73 7.49 -2.52
C SER A 42 -1.97 6.19 -2.30
N VAL A 43 -0.94 5.96 -3.14
CA VAL A 43 -0.07 4.79 -3.03
C VAL A 43 1.35 5.26 -2.75
N ILE A 44 2.00 4.63 -1.77
CA ILE A 44 3.36 4.95 -1.32
C ILE A 44 4.22 3.69 -1.33
N SER A 45 5.45 3.84 -1.78
CA SER A 45 6.53 2.90 -1.51
C SER A 45 7.76 3.66 -1.04
N PHE A 46 8.44 3.16 0.00
CA PHE A 46 9.74 3.70 0.42
C PHE A 46 10.90 2.98 -0.26
N ARG A 47 10.76 1.68 -0.54
CA ARG A 47 11.82 0.86 -1.15
C ARG A 47 11.85 1.06 -2.66
N ASN A 48 13.07 1.13 -3.21
CA ASN A 48 13.29 1.21 -4.66
C ASN A 48 12.66 0.04 -5.43
N THR A 49 12.54 -1.13 -4.81
CA THR A 49 11.88 -2.31 -5.41
C THR A 49 10.39 -2.09 -5.68
N GLY A 50 9.71 -1.27 -4.86
CA GLY A 50 8.28 -1.00 -4.98
C GLY A 50 7.93 0.23 -5.81
N GLN A 51 8.87 1.15 -6.04
CA GLN A 51 8.63 2.41 -6.78
C GLN A 51 8.05 2.17 -8.18
N ARG A 52 8.64 1.25 -8.96
CA ARG A 52 8.15 0.95 -10.33
C ARG A 52 6.80 0.24 -10.32
N ALA A 53 6.56 -0.63 -9.34
CA ALA A 53 5.29 -1.32 -9.19
C ALA A 53 4.17 -0.33 -8.83
N MET A 54 4.44 0.60 -7.92
CA MET A 54 3.54 1.69 -7.54
C MET A 54 3.16 2.55 -8.75
N LEU A 55 4.13 3.00 -9.55
CA LEU A 55 3.84 3.83 -10.73
C LEU A 55 2.95 3.11 -11.76
N LYS A 56 3.21 1.82 -11.99
CA LYS A 56 2.37 1.00 -12.88
C LYS A 56 0.97 0.77 -12.32
N PHE A 57 0.86 0.54 -11.01
CA PHE A 57 -0.42 0.37 -10.34
C PHE A 57 -1.24 1.66 -10.38
N ALA A 58 -0.61 2.80 -10.12
CA ALA A 58 -1.22 4.12 -10.26
C ALA A 58 -1.74 4.37 -11.68
N ALA A 59 -0.95 4.06 -12.70
CA ALA A 59 -1.37 4.20 -14.09
C ALA A 59 -2.54 3.26 -14.49
N ALA A 60 -2.59 2.05 -13.92
CA ALA A 60 -3.64 1.07 -14.23
C ALA A 60 -4.97 1.38 -13.54
N THR A 61 -4.93 1.85 -12.28
CA THR A 61 -6.12 2.08 -11.46
C THR A 61 -6.57 3.56 -11.50
N GLY A 62 -5.70 4.49 -11.91
CA GLY A 62 -5.98 5.93 -11.87
C GLY A 62 -5.82 6.56 -10.48
N VAL A 63 -5.15 5.86 -9.56
CA VAL A 63 -4.85 6.35 -8.20
C VAL A 63 -3.61 7.23 -8.19
N THR A 64 -3.50 8.12 -7.21
CA THR A 64 -2.42 9.11 -7.19
C THR A 64 -1.15 8.52 -6.54
N PRO A 65 -0.03 8.39 -7.27
CA PRO A 65 1.22 7.94 -6.67
C PRO A 65 1.88 9.09 -5.90
N ILE A 66 2.49 8.76 -4.76
CA ILE A 66 3.44 9.64 -4.07
C ILE A 66 4.82 9.07 -4.33
N THR A 67 5.51 9.70 -5.28
CA THR A 67 6.81 9.23 -5.77
C THR A 67 7.95 9.79 -4.94
N GLY A 68 9.01 8.99 -4.75
CA GLY A 68 10.21 9.43 -4.04
C GLY A 68 10.08 9.37 -2.52
N CYS A 69 10.68 10.33 -1.82
CA CYS A 69 10.68 10.37 -0.37
C CYS A 69 9.33 10.88 0.16
N PHE A 70 8.79 10.22 1.18
CA PHE A 70 7.63 10.73 1.90
C PHE A 70 8.06 11.92 2.76
N THR A 71 7.73 13.13 2.32
CA THR A 71 8.00 14.35 3.11
C THR A 71 7.11 14.36 4.35
N PRO A 72 7.69 14.45 5.57
CA PRO A 72 6.92 14.60 6.78
C PRO A 72 6.02 15.84 6.69
N GLY A 73 4.74 15.67 7.00
CA GLY A 73 3.75 16.74 6.90
C GLY A 73 2.81 16.64 5.69
N ILE A 74 3.09 15.80 4.68
CA ILE A 74 2.21 15.70 3.48
C ILE A 74 0.75 15.44 3.88
N VAL A 75 0.54 14.56 4.86
CA VAL A 75 -0.82 14.20 5.32
C VAL A 75 -1.31 15.08 6.47
N THR A 76 -0.41 15.67 7.26
CA THR A 76 -0.76 16.34 8.53
C THR A 76 -0.68 17.86 8.49
N SER A 77 -0.02 18.44 7.49
CA SER A 77 0.27 19.87 7.40
C SER A 77 -0.40 20.48 6.17
N GLN A 78 -1.59 21.05 6.36
CA GLN A 78 -2.36 21.73 5.30
C GLN A 78 -1.63 22.94 4.69
N ILE A 79 -0.64 23.51 5.39
CA ILE A 79 0.16 24.65 4.92
C ILE A 79 1.15 24.23 3.81
N GLN A 80 1.54 22.95 3.75
CA GLN A 80 2.51 22.51 2.76
C GLN A 80 1.90 22.47 1.35
N ALA A 81 2.63 22.97 0.35
CA ALA A 81 2.18 22.97 -1.04
C ALA A 81 1.96 21.55 -1.61
N ALA A 82 2.64 20.55 -1.04
CA ALA A 82 2.47 19.14 -1.39
C ALA A 82 1.49 18.41 -0.45
N SER A 83 0.70 19.14 0.33
CA SER A 83 -0.28 18.54 1.23
C SER A 83 -1.32 17.75 0.44
N ARG A 84 -1.58 16.52 0.89
CA ARG A 84 -2.59 15.63 0.35
C ARG A 84 -3.31 14.97 1.50
N GLU A 85 -4.63 14.94 1.40
CA GLU A 85 -5.50 14.31 2.40
C GLU A 85 -6.19 13.09 1.77
N PRO A 86 -5.47 11.96 1.62
CA PRO A 86 -6.04 10.79 0.99
C PRO A 86 -7.05 10.11 1.91
N GLN A 87 -8.19 9.68 1.35
CA GLN A 87 -9.17 8.87 2.08
C GLN A 87 -8.66 7.46 2.34
N LEU A 88 -7.80 6.95 1.46
CA LEU A 88 -7.17 5.64 1.60
C LEU A 88 -5.69 5.72 1.21
N LEU A 89 -4.85 5.10 2.04
CA LEU A 89 -3.42 5.01 1.84
C LEU A 89 -2.98 3.56 1.66
N VAL A 90 -2.40 3.25 0.51
CA VAL A 90 -1.82 1.93 0.22
C VAL A 90 -0.31 2.00 0.35
N VAL A 91 0.25 1.17 1.22
CA VAL A 91 1.69 1.15 1.53
C VAL A 91 2.29 -0.22 1.21
N THR A 92 3.44 -0.25 0.53
CA THR A 92 4.09 -1.53 0.15
C THR A 92 4.83 -2.21 1.32
N ASP A 93 5.42 -1.43 2.23
CA ASP A 93 6.13 -1.94 3.41
C ASP A 93 5.89 -0.96 4.59
N PRO A 94 5.15 -1.36 5.64
CA PRO A 94 4.83 -0.46 6.75
C PRO A 94 5.99 -0.27 7.72
N ARG A 95 7.12 -0.98 7.56
CA ARG A 95 8.30 -0.84 8.42
C ARG A 95 9.41 0.02 7.80
N GLY A 96 9.10 0.73 6.71
CA GLY A 96 10.01 1.65 6.02
C GLY A 96 10.62 2.68 6.95
#